data_AF-A0A7C3CI24-F1
#
_entry.id   AF-A0A7C3CI24-F1
#
_cell.length_a   1.000
_cell.length_b   1.000
_cell.length_c   1.000
_cell.angle_alpha   90.00
_cell.angle_beta   90.00
_cell.angle_gamma   90.00
#
_symmetry.space_group_name_H-M   'P 1'
#
loop_
_entity.id
_entity.type
_entity.pdbx_description
1 polymer ?
#
loop_
_entity_poly.entity_id
_entity_poly.type
_entity_poly.pdbx_seq_one_letter_code
_entity_poly.pdbx_strand_id
1 'polypeptide(L)'
;MFKKNLLYLFLSISLYANEHFYTIKLAAYKNIDSLHASITKLPKSLQKHINITHTDAIYRATVTATTDKAALQIQLPSYRIVFSDAFI
;
A
#
# COMPACT_ATOMS: atom_id res chain seq x y z
N MET A 1 26.93 41.15 -39.53
CA MET A 1 25.53 40.69 -39.39
C MET A 1 25.54 39.47 -38.47
N PHE A 2 25.36 39.67 -37.16
CA PHE A 2 25.56 38.64 -36.13
C PHE A 2 24.36 37.68 -36.12
N LYS A 3 24.58 36.42 -36.53
CA LYS A 3 23.60 35.35 -36.36
C LYS A 3 23.57 34.95 -34.89
N LYS A 4 22.50 35.31 -34.19
CA LYS A 4 22.21 34.89 -32.81
C LYS A 4 22.11 33.37 -32.75
N ASN A 5 23.01 32.76 -31.98
CA ASN A 5 22.92 31.38 -31.54
C ASN A 5 21.64 31.20 -30.71
N LEU A 6 20.63 30.57 -31.31
CA LEU A 6 19.41 30.17 -30.63
C LEU A 6 19.69 28.85 -29.92
N LEU A 7 20.39 28.93 -28.79
CA LEU A 7 20.62 27.80 -27.90
C LEU A 7 19.29 27.50 -27.18
N TYR A 8 18.45 26.66 -27.77
CA TYR A 8 17.29 26.09 -27.08
C TYR A 8 17.81 25.15 -25.99
N LEU A 9 17.99 25.69 -24.78
CA LEU A 9 18.01 24.89 -23.56
C LEU A 9 16.61 24.25 -23.43
N PHE A 10 16.44 23.05 -23.95
CA PHE A 10 15.39 22.16 -23.48
C PHE A 10 15.75 21.78 -22.05
N LEU A 11 15.22 22.56 -21.11
CA LEU A 11 15.21 22.22 -19.70
C LEU A 11 14.40 20.92 -19.59
N SER A 12 15.09 19.79 -19.54
CA SER A 12 14.51 18.49 -19.25
C SER A 12 13.99 18.53 -17.83
N ILE A 13 12.76 19.01 -17.65
CA ILE A 13 12.05 18.93 -16.37
C ILE A 13 11.77 17.45 -16.17
N SER A 14 12.68 16.76 -15.48
CA SER A 14 12.37 15.46 -14.88
C SER A 14 11.27 15.72 -13.86
N LEU A 15 10.01 15.61 -14.29
CA LEU A 15 8.87 15.44 -13.40
C LEU A 15 9.09 14.12 -12.67
N TYR A 16 9.81 14.18 -11.55
CA TYR A 16 9.85 13.11 -10.58
C TYR A 16 8.42 12.93 -10.05
N ALA A 17 7.67 12.02 -10.66
CA ALA A 17 6.42 11.53 -10.10
C ALA A 17 6.78 10.82 -8.79
N ASN A 18 6.73 11.54 -7.67
CA ASN A 18 6.72 10.92 -6.35
C ASN A 18 5.38 10.20 -6.21
N GLU A 19 5.33 8.96 -6.67
CA GLU A 19 4.14 8.13 -6.52
C GLU A 19 3.95 7.82 -5.03
N HIS A 20 2.86 8.32 -4.46
CA HIS A 20 2.46 8.00 -3.11
C HIS A 20 1.76 6.64 -3.11
N PHE A 21 2.32 5.68 -2.37
CA PHE A 21 1.72 4.38 -2.14
C PHE A 21 0.89 4.37 -0.87
N TYR A 22 -0.29 3.77 -0.96
CA TYR A 22 -1.22 3.55 0.12
C TYR A 22 -1.36 2.05 0.36
N THR A 23 -1.65 1.65 1.60
CA THR A 23 -1.93 0.26 1.99
C THR A 23 -2.97 0.26 3.09
N ILE A 24 -3.73 -0.82 3.25
CA ILE A 24 -4.57 -1.01 4.42
C ILE A 24 -3.74 -1.74 5.49
N LYS A 25 -3.54 -1.12 6.64
CA LYS A 25 -3.01 -1.76 7.85
C LYS A 25 -4.16 -2.50 8.54
N LEU A 26 -3.98 -3.81 8.72
CA LEU A 26 -5.02 -4.69 9.23
C LEU A 26 -4.87 -4.90 10.73
N ALA A 27 -3.73 -5.47 11.15
CA ALA A 27 -3.45 -5.73 12.55
C ALA A 27 -1.96 -6.03 12.80
N ALA A 28 -1.60 -6.04 14.09
CA ALA A 28 -0.28 -6.38 14.59
C ALA A 28 -0.41 -7.43 15.70
N TYR A 29 0.28 -8.55 15.56
CA TYR A 29 0.20 -9.70 16.45
C TYR A 29 1.60 -10.11 16.90
N LYS A 30 1.75 -10.60 18.14
CA LYS A 30 3.02 -11.19 18.62
C LYS A 30 3.20 -12.65 18.19
N ASN A 31 2.10 -13.33 17.86
CA ASN A 31 2.08 -14.73 17.47
C ASN A 31 1.52 -14.87 16.05
N ILE A 32 2.25 -15.56 15.19
CA ILE A 32 1.91 -15.72 13.78
C ILE A 32 0.69 -16.62 13.54
N ASP A 33 0.49 -17.65 14.37
CA ASP A 33 -0.65 -18.58 14.24
C ASP A 33 -1.98 -17.86 14.49
N SER A 34 -1.99 -16.97 15.48
CA SER A 34 -3.12 -16.11 15.81
C SER A 34 -3.45 -15.15 14.67
N LEU A 35 -2.42 -14.59 14.02
CA LEU A 35 -2.60 -13.75 12.85
C LEU A 35 -3.19 -14.55 11.67
N HIS A 36 -2.66 -15.73 11.39
CA HIS A 36 -3.19 -16.61 10.35
C HIS A 36 -4.63 -17.03 10.63
N ALA A 37 -4.97 -17.36 11.88
CA ALA A 37 -6.33 -17.71 12.28
C ALA A 37 -7.33 -16.56 12.06
N SER A 38 -6.89 -15.30 12.18
CA SER A 38 -7.72 -14.15 11.79
C SER A 38 -7.83 -14.04 10.27
N ILE A 39 -6.72 -14.15 9.54
CA ILE A 39 -6.71 -14.05 8.06
C ILE A 39 -7.60 -15.11 7.40
N THR A 40 -7.64 -16.33 7.93
CA THR A 40 -8.45 -17.41 7.36
C THR A 40 -9.96 -17.17 7.45
N LYS A 41 -10.42 -16.24 8.30
CA LYS A 41 -11.83 -15.82 8.39
C LYS A 41 -12.26 -14.91 7.24
N LEU A 42 -11.31 -14.31 6.51
CA LEU A 42 -11.61 -13.50 5.33
C LEU A 42 -11.92 -14.40 4.11
N PRO A 43 -12.69 -13.91 3.12
CA PRO A 43 -12.79 -14.56 1.82
C PRO A 43 -11.42 -14.82 1.18
N LYS A 44 -11.26 -15.96 0.48
CA LYS A 44 -10.00 -16.34 -0.19
C LYS A 44 -9.48 -15.29 -1.16
N SER A 45 -10.38 -14.55 -1.82
CA SER A 45 -10.06 -13.45 -2.72
C SER A 45 -9.36 -12.27 -2.02
N LEU A 46 -9.61 -12.04 -0.73
CA LEU A 46 -8.94 -10.99 0.05
C LEU A 46 -7.65 -11.50 0.68
N GLN A 47 -7.60 -12.78 1.09
CA GLN A 47 -6.40 -13.39 1.69
C GLN A 47 -5.16 -13.23 0.81
N LYS A 48 -5.30 -13.40 -0.52
CA LYS A 48 -4.19 -13.29 -1.48
C LYS A 48 -3.55 -11.90 -1.58
N HIS A 49 -4.22 -10.87 -1.08
CA HIS A 49 -3.72 -9.50 -1.08
C HIS A 49 -3.07 -9.11 0.24
N ILE A 50 -3.01 -10.01 1.22
CA ILE A 50 -2.43 -9.74 2.53
C ILE A 50 -0.96 -10.13 2.53
N ASN A 51 -0.13 -9.14 2.83
CA ASN A 51 1.29 -9.31 3.11
C ASN A 51 1.49 -9.34 4.63
N ILE A 52 2.33 -10.25 5.11
CA ILE A 52 2.74 -10.32 6.51
C ILE A 52 4.22 -9.92 6.57
N THR A 53 4.52 -8.94 7.41
CA THR A 53 5.89 -8.51 7.72
C THR A 53 6.19 -8.79 9.18
N HIS A 54 7.44 -9.15 9.50
CA HIS A 54 7.87 -9.40 10.87
C HIS A 54 8.96 -8.39 11.25
N THR A 55 8.72 -7.58 12.27
CA THR A 55 9.65 -6.55 12.73
C THR A 55 9.48 -6.39 14.24
N ASP A 56 10.59 -6.31 14.98
CA ASP A 56 10.60 -6.12 16.44
C ASP A 56 9.72 -7.11 17.21
N ALA A 57 9.78 -8.40 16.83
CA ALA A 57 8.97 -9.48 17.41
C ALA A 57 7.43 -9.32 17.21
N ILE A 58 7.02 -8.52 16.22
CA ILE A 58 5.61 -8.29 15.87
C ILE A 58 5.39 -8.62 14.41
N TYR A 59 4.36 -9.43 14.15
CA TYR A 59 3.82 -9.74 12.83
C TYR A 59 2.76 -8.71 12.46
N ARG A 60 2.99 -7.96 11.39
CA ARG A 60 2.07 -6.94 10.87
C ARG A 60 1.46 -7.43 9.57
N ALA A 61 0.13 -7.44 9.50
CA ALA A 61 -0.59 -7.72 8.27
C ALA A 61 -1.01 -6.41 7.59
N THR A 62 -0.71 -6.30 6.30
CA THR A 62 -1.07 -5.17 5.45
C THR A 62 -1.57 -5.66 4.11
N VAL A 63 -2.43 -4.90 3.45
CA VAL A 63 -2.85 -5.21 2.07
C VAL A 63 -1.76 -4.78 1.07
N THR A 64 -1.69 -5.40 -0.10
CA THR A 64 -0.80 -4.97 -1.20
C THR A 64 -0.89 -3.46 -1.41
N ALA A 65 0.26 -2.79 -1.37
CA ALA A 65 0.31 -1.35 -1.55
C ALA A 65 -0.03 -0.96 -3.00
N THR A 66 -0.73 0.15 -3.18
CA THR A 66 -1.15 0.68 -4.48
C THR A 66 -1.18 2.20 -4.46
N THR A 67 -1.07 2.83 -5.62
CA THR A 67 -1.27 4.28 -5.78
C THR A 67 -2.75 4.66 -5.79
N ASP A 68 -3.65 3.69 -6.00
CA ASP A 68 -5.11 3.89 -5.99
C ASP A 68 -5.70 3.82 -4.58
N LYS A 69 -5.68 4.96 -3.89
CA LYS A 69 -6.31 5.11 -2.56
C LYS A 69 -7.81 4.84 -2.57
N ALA A 70 -8.51 5.18 -3.65
CA ALA A 70 -9.97 5.02 -3.74
C ALA A 70 -10.35 3.54 -3.79
N ALA A 71 -9.62 2.73 -4.55
CA ALA A 71 -9.80 1.27 -4.56
C ALA A 71 -9.61 0.68 -3.15
N LEU A 72 -8.61 1.12 -2.39
CA LEU A 72 -8.44 0.68 -1.00
C LEU A 72 -9.58 1.13 -0.09
N GLN A 73 -10.09 2.35 -0.26
CA GLN A 73 -11.25 2.83 0.53
C GLN A 73 -12.49 1.97 0.29
N ILE A 74 -12.72 1.53 -0.96
CA ILE A 74 -13.83 0.63 -1.31
C ILE A 74 -13.64 -0.75 -0.67
N GLN A 75 -12.41 -1.27 -0.62
CA GLN A 75 -12.12 -2.59 -0.04
C GLN A 75 -12.10 -2.60 1.50
N LEU A 76 -11.79 -1.46 2.13
CA LEU A 76 -11.58 -1.35 3.58
C LEU A 76 -12.73 -1.95 4.42
N PRO A 77 -14.02 -1.72 4.12
CA PRO A 77 -15.12 -2.33 4.86
C PRO A 77 -15.07 -3.86 4.87
N SER A 78 -14.64 -4.50 3.78
CA SER A 78 -14.54 -5.96 3.70
C SER A 78 -13.48 -6.53 4.64
N TYR A 79 -12.38 -5.81 4.84
CA TYR A 79 -11.36 -6.17 5.82
C TYR A 79 -11.82 -5.90 7.27
N ARG A 80 -12.60 -4.83 7.49
CA ARG A 80 -13.10 -4.44 8.81
C ARG A 80 -14.07 -5.43 9.45
N ILE A 81 -14.66 -6.33 8.66
CA ILE A 81 -15.49 -7.44 9.17
C ILE A 81 -14.68 -8.32 10.14
N VAL A 82 -13.39 -8.51 9.87
CA VAL A 82 -12.50 -9.34 10.69
C VAL A 82 -11.53 -8.49 11.51
N PHE A 83 -11.04 -7.39 10.94
CA PHE A 83 -10.07 -6.49 11.55
C PHE A 83 -10.73 -5.12 11.79
N SER A 84 -11.49 -4.99 12.87
CA SER A 84 -12.31 -3.80 13.17
C SER A 84 -11.52 -2.50 13.10
N ASP A 85 -10.26 -2.54 13.54
CA ASP A 85 -9.38 -1.38 13.63
C ASP A 85 -8.61 -1.12 12.34
N ALA A 86 -8.92 -1.80 11.23
CA ALA A 86 -8.21 -1.62 9.97
C ALA A 86 -8.36 -0.18 9.43
N PHE A 87 -7.27 0.35 8.89
CA PHE A 87 -7.18 1.71 8.35
C PHE A 87 -6.16 1.81 7.20
N ILE A 88 -6.21 2.91 6.43
CA ILE A 88 -5.26 3.24 5.36
C ILE A 88 -4.15 4.13 5.92
#